data_AF-A0A661Z9D0-F1
#
_entry.id   AF-A0A661Z9D0-F1
#
_cell.length_a   1.000
_cell.length_b   1.000
_cell.length_c   1.000
_cell.angle_alpha   90.00
_cell.angle_beta   90.00
_cell.angle_gamma   90.00
#
_symmetry.space_group_name_H-M   'P 1'
#
loop_
_entity.id
_entity.type
_entity.pdbx_description
1 polymer ?
#
loop_
_entity_poly.entity_id
_entity_poly.type
_entity_poly.pdbx_seq_one_letter_code
_entity_poly.pdbx_strand_id
1 'polypeptide(L)'
;QIILKRPKIRKENPLNLLFTQIGLIIPFSFPLIFLLTKENVNLFFPALTIIIGAHYLPFIYAYKLKTYWILAPLLVVGGSLFGFIVTDNIYYCAYYTGSLLLLFAILNRYLIKKEINKTAL
;
A
#
# COMPACT_ATOMS: atom_id res chain seq x y z
N GLN A 1 -15.60 20.97 -5.13
CA GLN A 1 -15.96 19.82 -4.27
C GLN A 1 -15.12 19.93 -2.99
N ILE A 2 -15.73 20.22 -1.84
CA ILE A 2 -15.01 20.51 -0.59
C ILE A 2 -14.51 19.20 0.02
N ILE A 3 -13.42 18.66 -0.55
CA ILE A 3 -12.39 17.71 -0.09
C ILE A 3 -12.83 16.36 0.54
N LEU A 4 -13.92 16.29 1.32
CA LEU A 4 -14.32 15.10 2.09
C LEU A 4 -15.62 14.43 1.59
N LYS A 5 -16.37 15.05 0.68
CA LYS A 5 -17.56 14.39 0.11
C LYS A 5 -17.13 13.35 -0.92
N ARG A 6 -17.32 12.06 -0.59
CA ARG A 6 -17.20 10.94 -1.55
C ARG A 6 -18.04 11.30 -2.78
N PRO A 7 -17.44 11.40 -3.99
CA PRO A 7 -18.20 11.65 -5.20
C PRO A 7 -19.24 10.56 -5.37
N LYS A 8 -20.48 10.94 -5.72
CA LYS A 8 -21.54 9.96 -6.04
C LYS A 8 -21.09 9.19 -7.27
N ILE A 9 -20.80 7.91 -7.10
CA ILE A 9 -20.52 7.00 -8.21
C ILE A 9 -21.85 6.74 -8.93
N ARG A 10 -21.90 6.94 -10.25
CA ARG A 10 -23.10 6.62 -11.05
C ARG A 10 -23.43 5.13 -10.89
N LYS A 11 -24.71 4.79 -10.77
CA LYS A 11 -25.14 3.39 -10.63
C LYS A 11 -24.74 2.54 -11.83
N GLU A 12 -24.66 3.13 -13.03
CA GLU A 12 -24.23 2.42 -14.24
C GLU A 12 -22.71 2.21 -14.34
N ASN A 13 -21.90 2.67 -13.37
CA ASN A 13 -20.46 2.46 -13.44
C ASN A 13 -20.13 0.96 -13.23
N PRO A 14 -19.59 0.26 -14.24
CA PRO A 14 -19.29 -1.17 -14.13
C PRO A 14 -18.20 -1.49 -13.10
N LEU A 15 -17.47 -0.49 -12.61
CA LEU A 15 -16.38 -0.63 -11.63
C LEU A 15 -16.76 -0.14 -10.23
N ASN A 16 -18.06 0.02 -9.93
CA ASN A 16 -18.54 0.55 -8.64
C ASN A 16 -18.07 -0.25 -7.41
N LEU A 17 -17.87 -1.56 -7.56
CA LEU A 17 -17.40 -2.48 -6.52
C LEU A 17 -15.89 -2.75 -6.55
N LEU A 18 -15.20 -2.37 -7.63
CA LEU A 18 -13.79 -2.72 -7.83
C LEU A 18 -12.92 -2.19 -6.68
N PHE A 19 -13.17 -0.97 -6.22
CA PHE A 19 -12.44 -0.38 -5.10
C PHE A 19 -12.66 -1.11 -3.78
N THR A 20 -13.88 -1.58 -3.54
CA THR A 20 -14.18 -2.41 -2.38
C THR A 20 -13.43 -3.74 -2.48
N GLN A 21 -13.44 -4.38 -3.64
CA GLN A 21 -12.73 -5.64 -3.88
C GLN A 21 -11.22 -5.48 -3.68
N ILE A 22 -10.61 -4.41 -4.22
CA ILE A 22 -9.19 -4.09 -4.01
C ILE A 22 -8.91 -3.90 -2.51
N GLY A 23 -9.77 -3.16 -1.80
CA GLY A 23 -9.68 -2.96 -0.36
C GLY A 23 -9.73 -4.26 0.45
N LEU A 24 -10.52 -5.24 -0.02
CA LEU A 24 -10.67 -6.55 0.62
C LEU A 24 -9.47 -7.49 0.39
N ILE A 25 -8.56 -7.18 -0.53
CA ILE A 25 -7.36 -8.00 -0.78
C ILE A 25 -6.53 -8.15 0.49
N ILE A 26 -6.33 -7.06 1.26
CA ILE A 26 -5.55 -7.09 2.50
C ILE A 26 -6.20 -8.03 3.55
N PRO A 27 -7.44 -7.80 4.03
CA PRO A 27 -8.07 -8.65 5.04
C PRO A 27 -8.19 -10.12 4.58
N PHE A 28 -8.49 -10.37 3.31
CA PHE A 28 -8.60 -11.74 2.78
C PHE A 28 -7.25 -12.44 2.60
N SER A 29 -6.14 -11.71 2.67
CA SER A 29 -4.80 -12.32 2.66
C SER A 29 -4.33 -12.75 4.05
N PHE A 30 -4.97 -12.31 5.14
CA PHE A 30 -4.57 -12.70 6.51
C PHE A 30 -4.61 -14.21 6.78
N PRO A 31 -5.59 -15.00 6.29
CA PRO A 31 -5.54 -16.45 6.42
C PRO A 31 -4.27 -17.06 5.81
N LEU A 32 -3.83 -16.56 4.65
CA LEU A 32 -2.59 -17.01 4.01
C LEU A 32 -1.35 -16.62 4.83
N ILE A 33 -1.29 -15.38 5.30
CA ILE A 33 -0.21 -14.92 6.20
C ILE A 33 -0.18 -15.80 7.45
N PHE A 34 -1.34 -16.09 8.04
CA PHE A 34 -1.45 -16.93 9.23
C PHE A 34 -0.87 -18.33 8.98
N LEU A 35 -1.21 -18.96 7.86
CA LEU A 35 -0.65 -20.26 7.47
C LEU A 35 0.88 -20.21 7.32
N LEU A 36 1.42 -19.17 6.66
CA LEU A 36 2.87 -19.00 6.54
C LEU A 36 3.54 -18.83 7.90
N THR A 37 2.91 -18.09 8.82
CA THR A 37 3.46 -17.82 10.14
C THR A 37 3.38 -18.98 11.12
N LYS A 38 2.54 -19.98 10.83
CA LYS A 38 2.56 -21.25 11.57
C LYS A 38 3.87 -22.00 11.36
N GLU A 39 4.41 -21.95 10.15
CA GLU A 39 5.69 -22.59 9.81
C GLU A 39 6.88 -21.74 10.27
N ASN A 40 6.80 -20.42 10.08
CA ASN A 40 7.83 -19.49 10.54
C ASN A 40 7.23 -18.12 10.87
N VAL A 41 7.16 -17.80 12.16
CA VAL A 41 6.61 -16.53 12.65
C VAL A 41 7.33 -15.32 12.06
N ASN A 42 8.62 -15.42 11.77
CA ASN A 42 9.43 -14.32 11.23
C ASN A 42 8.98 -13.90 9.82
N LEU A 43 8.18 -14.72 9.13
CA LEU A 43 7.60 -14.38 7.83
C LEU A 43 6.37 -13.48 7.91
N PHE A 44 5.83 -13.19 9.11
CA PHE A 44 4.63 -12.35 9.26
C PHE A 44 4.79 -10.98 8.59
N PHE A 45 5.79 -10.19 9.00
CA PHE A 45 5.99 -8.85 8.43
C PHE A 45 6.49 -8.86 6.99
N PRO A 46 7.43 -9.73 6.57
CA PRO A 46 7.78 -9.90 5.17
C PRO A 46 6.56 -10.15 4.26
N ALA A 47 5.72 -11.13 4.60
CA ALA A 47 4.54 -11.47 3.82
C ALA A 47 3.53 -10.31 3.79
N LEU A 48 3.24 -9.71 4.94
CA LEU A 48 2.34 -8.58 5.04
C LEU A 48 2.85 -7.38 4.23
N THR A 49 4.16 -7.10 4.27
CA THR A 49 4.80 -6.01 3.54
C THR A 49 4.66 -6.18 2.02
N ILE A 50 4.85 -7.40 1.52
CA ILE A 50 4.64 -7.73 0.10
C ILE A 50 3.19 -7.50 -0.30
N ILE A 51 2.23 -7.99 0.50
CA ILE A 51 0.79 -7.86 0.22
C ILE A 51 0.37 -6.39 0.22
N ILE A 52 0.85 -5.59 1.18
CA ILE A 52 0.60 -4.14 1.22
C ILE A 52 1.20 -3.47 -0.01
N GLY A 53 2.43 -3.81 -0.39
CA GLY A 53 3.08 -3.27 -1.59
C GLY A 53 2.30 -3.57 -2.87
N ALA A 54 1.88 -4.83 -3.06
CA ALA A 54 1.06 -5.25 -4.19
C ALA A 54 -0.32 -4.57 -4.20
N HIS A 55 -0.93 -4.38 -3.02
CA HIS A 55 -2.20 -3.67 -2.87
C HIS A 55 -2.13 -2.20 -3.31
N TYR A 56 -0.97 -1.56 -3.30
CA TYR A 56 -0.82 -0.20 -3.80
C TYR A 56 -0.74 -0.09 -5.34
N LEU A 57 -0.52 -1.17 -6.08
CA LEU A 57 -0.45 -1.11 -7.55
C LEU A 57 -1.75 -0.61 -8.21
N PRO A 58 -2.95 -1.12 -7.85
CA PRO A 58 -4.20 -0.60 -8.39
C PRO A 58 -4.41 0.91 -8.15
N PHE A 59 -3.78 1.47 -7.11
CA PHE A 59 -3.94 2.88 -6.73
C PHE A 59 -3.29 3.83 -7.73
N ILE A 60 -2.29 3.36 -8.48
CA ILE A 60 -1.67 4.08 -9.59
C ILE A 60 -2.74 4.49 -10.61
N TYR A 61 -3.59 3.53 -11.02
CA TYR A 61 -4.65 3.78 -11.99
C TYR A 61 -5.82 4.53 -11.37
N ALA A 62 -6.24 4.09 -10.18
CA ALA A 62 -7.39 4.62 -9.46
C ALA A 62 -7.32 6.11 -9.13
N TYR A 63 -6.18 6.53 -8.60
CA TYR A 63 -5.97 7.89 -8.10
C TYR A 63 -5.08 8.71 -9.03
N LYS A 64 -4.58 8.11 -10.13
CA LYS A 64 -3.61 8.74 -11.05
C LYS A 64 -2.34 9.24 -10.35
N LEU A 65 -2.03 8.72 -9.16
CA LEU A 65 -0.87 9.10 -8.36
C LEU A 65 0.34 8.25 -8.77
N LYS A 66 1.20 8.83 -9.59
CA LYS A 66 2.41 8.15 -10.11
C LYS A 66 3.42 7.79 -9.03
N THR A 67 3.38 8.44 -7.86
CA THR A 67 4.26 8.15 -6.72
C THR A 67 4.14 6.69 -6.25
N TYR A 68 2.98 6.05 -6.42
CA TYR A 68 2.80 4.64 -6.07
C TYR A 68 3.61 3.66 -6.95
N TRP A 69 4.06 4.08 -8.16
CA TRP A 69 5.03 3.30 -8.95
C TRP A 69 6.36 3.08 -8.24
N ILE A 70 6.70 3.93 -7.28
CA ILE A 70 7.93 3.83 -6.49
C ILE A 70 7.65 3.06 -5.20
N LEU A 71 6.58 3.40 -4.48
CA LEU A 71 6.27 2.77 -3.20
C LEU A 71 6.00 1.26 -3.33
N ALA A 72 5.17 0.87 -4.30
CA ALA A 72 4.75 -0.52 -4.47
C ALA A 72 5.95 -1.47 -4.66
N PRO A 73 6.89 -1.25 -5.61
CA PRO A 73 8.05 -2.12 -5.76
C PRO A 73 9.00 -2.04 -4.57
N LEU A 74 9.17 -0.88 -3.91
CA LEU A 74 10.01 -0.81 -2.71
C LEU A 74 9.47 -1.69 -1.58
N LEU A 75 8.15 -1.71 -1.39
CA LEU A 75 7.53 -2.60 -0.41
C LEU A 75 7.62 -4.06 -0.84
N VAL A 76 7.28 -4.40 -2.08
CA VAL A 76 7.34 -5.79 -2.57
C VAL A 76 8.75 -6.34 -2.50
N VAL A 77 9.73 -5.65 -3.12
CA VAL A 77 11.12 -6.08 -3.15
C VAL A 77 11.71 -6.06 -1.75
N GLY A 78 11.45 -5.03 -0.96
CA GLY A 78 11.93 -4.94 0.43
C GLY A 78 11.41 -6.10 1.27
N GLY A 79 10.10 -6.34 1.28
CA GLY A 79 9.48 -7.45 1.98
C GLY A 79 10.01 -8.81 1.53
N SER A 80 10.23 -9.01 0.22
CA SER A 80 10.87 -10.22 -0.30
C SER A 80 12.30 -10.40 0.20
N LEU A 81 13.13 -9.34 0.16
CA LEU A 81 14.51 -9.40 0.64
C LEU A 81 14.56 -9.72 2.13
N PHE A 82 13.71 -9.11 2.96
CA PHE A 82 13.61 -9.45 4.37
C PHE A 82 13.19 -10.92 4.56
N GLY A 83 12.22 -11.41 3.80
CA GLY A 83 11.76 -12.80 3.87
C GLY A 83 12.81 -13.84 3.48
N PHE A 84 13.68 -13.53 2.52
CA PHE A 84 14.72 -14.46 2.04
C PHE A 84 16.06 -14.35 2.78
N ILE A 85 16.44 -13.14 3.24
CA ILE A 85 17.80 -12.87 3.73
C ILE A 85 17.82 -12.65 5.25
N VAL A 86 16.81 -12.01 5.82
CA VAL A 86 16.80 -11.60 7.24
C VAL A 86 15.81 -12.45 8.01
N THR A 87 16.22 -13.68 8.33
CA THR A 87 15.36 -14.68 8.98
C THR A 87 15.33 -14.57 10.51
N ASP A 88 16.26 -13.82 11.10
CA ASP A 88 16.55 -13.94 12.53
C ASP A 88 15.76 -12.95 13.39
N ASN A 89 15.24 -11.87 12.79
CA ASN A 89 14.50 -10.85 13.53
C ASN A 89 13.33 -10.27 12.71
N ILE A 90 12.13 -10.63 13.16
CA ILE A 90 10.83 -10.24 12.64
C ILE A 90 10.62 -8.71 12.59
N TYR A 91 11.19 -7.95 13.53
CA TYR A 91 10.84 -6.54 13.72
C TYR A 91 11.50 -5.60 12.71
N TYR A 92 12.63 -5.96 12.10
CA TYR A 92 13.31 -5.08 11.13
C TYR A 92 12.44 -4.78 9.91
N CYS A 93 11.74 -5.80 9.40
CA CYS A 93 10.82 -5.63 8.29
C CYS A 93 9.64 -4.72 8.69
N ALA A 94 9.15 -4.82 9.94
CA ALA A 94 8.09 -3.95 10.44
C ALA A 94 8.53 -2.48 10.48
N TYR A 95 9.71 -2.18 11.02
CA TYR A 95 10.26 -0.83 11.06
C TYR A 95 10.50 -0.28 9.65
N TYR A 96 11.09 -1.10 8.76
CA TYR A 96 11.27 -0.74 7.35
C TYR A 96 9.95 -0.30 6.71
N THR A 97 8.92 -1.13 6.83
CA THR A 97 7.60 -0.88 6.23
C THR A 97 6.95 0.36 6.83
N GLY A 98 6.94 0.49 8.16
CA GLY A 98 6.36 1.65 8.84
C GLY A 98 7.06 2.97 8.48
N SER A 99 8.39 2.98 8.50
CA SER A 99 9.19 4.15 8.13
C SER A 99 9.00 4.53 6.66
N LEU A 100 8.95 3.55 5.76
CA LEU A 100 8.74 3.81 4.33
C LEU A 100 7.36 4.39 4.05
N LEU A 101 6.30 3.84 4.68
CA LEU A 101 4.93 4.37 4.56
C LEU A 101 4.82 5.79 5.12
N LEU A 102 5.43 6.06 6.27
CA LEU A 102 5.41 7.38 6.89
C LEU A 102 6.15 8.42 6.04
N LEU A 103 7.35 8.08 5.56
CA LEU A 103 8.12 8.93 4.65
C LEU A 103 7.35 9.20 3.37
N PHE A 104 6.72 8.17 2.79
CA PHE A 104 5.90 8.34 1.60
C PHE A 104 4.69 9.23 1.82
N ALA A 105 4.00 9.09 2.96
CA ALA A 105 2.86 9.95 3.32
C ALA A 105 3.28 11.42 3.43
N ILE A 106 4.42 11.69 4.07
CA ILE A 106 5.00 13.03 4.20
C ILE A 106 5.34 13.60 2.82
N LEU A 107 6.07 12.85 1.98
CA LEU A 107 6.45 13.29 0.63
C LEU A 107 5.24 13.60 -0.25
N ASN A 108 4.24 12.72 -0.27
CA ASN A 108 3.03 12.94 -1.07
C ASN A 108 2.26 14.17 -0.60
N ARG A 109 2.17 14.40 0.71
CA ARG A 109 1.55 15.60 1.26
C ARG A 109 2.26 16.87 0.76
N TYR A 110 3.59 16.89 0.74
CA TYR A 110 4.36 18.02 0.22
C TYR A 110 4.17 18.22 -1.28
N LEU A 111 4.23 17.16 -2.08
CA LEU A 111 4.04 17.21 -3.54
C LEU A 111 2.65 17.74 -3.91
N ILE A 112 1.60 17.21 -3.29
CA ILE A 112 0.22 17.64 -3.54
C ILE A 112 0.03 19.12 -3.13
N LYS A 113 0.57 19.54 -1.98
CA LYS A 113 0.48 20.95 -1.56
C LYS A 113 1.17 21.88 -2.56
N LYS A 114 2.32 21.48 -3.11
CA LYS A 114 3.04 22.24 -4.14
C LYS A 114 2.23 22.35 -5.43
N GLU A 115 1.58 21.27 -5.85
CA GLU A 115 0.75 21.24 -7.07
C GLU A 115 -0.50 22.12 -6.94
N ILE A 116 -1.17 22.07 -5.78
CA ILE A 116 -2.32 22.93 -5.47
C ILE A 116 -1.90 24.40 -5.50
N ASN A 117 -0.81 24.76 -4.84
CA ASN A 117 -0.31 26.14 -4.81
C ASN A 117 0.05 26.66 -6.21
N LYS A 118 0.60 25.81 -7.08
CA LYS A 118 0.93 26.17 -8.47
C LYS A 118 -0.31 26.39 -9.34
N THR A 119 -1.40 25.67 -9.06
CA THR A 119 -2.65 25.76 -9.83
C THR A 119 -3.55 26.92 -9.37
N ALA A 120 -3.29 27.45 -8.16
CA ALA A 120 -4.02 28.59 -7.60
C ALA A 120 -3.47 29.97 -8.01
N LEU A 121 -2.34 29.99 -8.72
CA LEU A 121 -1.69 31.15 -9.34
C LEU A 121 -1.99 31.18 -10.84
#